data_AF-A0A959NWM2-F1
#
_entry.id   AF-A0A959NWM2-F1
#
_cell.length_a   1.000
_cell.length_b   1.000
_cell.length_c   1.000
_cell.angle_alpha   90.00
_cell.angle_beta   90.00
_cell.angle_gamma   90.00
#
_symmetry.space_group_name_H-M   'P 1'
#
loop_
_entity.id
_entity.type
_entity.pdbx_description
1 polymer ?
#
loop_
_entity_poly.entity_id
_entity_poly.type
_entity_poly.pdbx_seq_one_letter_code
_entity_poly.pdbx_strand_id
1 'polypeptide(L)' 'EEFNFSEGFTDLHTKSYKSILTGEGFGLKDARQSIEIAHKIRNNYVESTQEYQHPILTSINK' A
#
# COMPACT_ATOMS: atom_id res chain seq x y z
N GLU A 1 17.30 -9.47 -2.33
CA GLU A 1 16.42 -10.35 -3.12
C GLU A 1 15.18 -9.53 -3.44
N GLU A 2 14.86 -9.36 -4.72
CA GLU A 2 13.75 -8.50 -5.15
C GLU A 2 12.49 -9.35 -5.24
N PHE A 3 11.50 -9.05 -4.39
CA PHE A 3 10.27 -9.82 -4.35
C PHE A 3 9.32 -9.29 -5.43
N ASN A 4 9.17 -10.03 -6.53
CA ASN A 4 8.28 -9.66 -7.61
C ASN A 4 6.88 -10.27 -7.37
N PHE A 5 5.88 -9.41 -7.15
CA PHE A 5 4.49 -9.84 -6.94
C PHE A 5 3.70 -10.05 -8.23
N SER A 6 4.23 -9.72 -9.42
CA SER A 6 3.49 -9.76 -10.69
C SER A 6 2.92 -11.14 -11.05
N GLU A 7 3.51 -12.21 -10.53
CA GLU A 7 3.05 -13.57 -10.70
C GLU A 7 2.20 -14.00 -9.49
N GLY A 8 0.97 -14.50 -9.73
CA GLY A 8 0.09 -15.02 -8.66
C GLY A 8 -1.13 -14.19 -8.29
N PHE A 9 -1.45 -13.13 -9.04
CA PHE A 9 -2.63 -12.27 -8.81
C PHE A 9 -3.98 -12.92 -9.17
N THR A 10 -4.00 -14.07 -9.84
CA THR A 10 -5.22 -14.66 -10.42
C THR A 10 -6.27 -15.09 -9.40
N ASP A 11 -5.86 -15.57 -8.23
CA ASP A 11 -6.76 -16.22 -7.26
C ASP A 11 -6.90 -15.49 -5.93
N LEU A 12 -6.35 -14.27 -5.82
CA LEU A 12 -6.33 -13.54 -4.54
C LEU A 12 -7.74 -13.24 -4.03
N HIS A 13 -8.67 -12.87 -4.91
CA HIS A 13 -10.06 -12.65 -4.53
C HIS A 13 -10.70 -13.91 -3.95
N THR A 14 -10.53 -15.07 -4.60
CA THR A 14 -11.03 -16.36 -4.11
C THR A 14 -10.49 -16.67 -2.72
N LYS A 15 -9.19 -16.44 -2.50
CA LYS A 15 -8.56 -16.61 -1.18
C LYS A 15 -9.14 -15.63 -0.15
N SER A 16 -9.31 -14.36 -0.49
CA SER A 16 -9.93 -13.36 0.38
C SER A 16 -11.35 -13.75 0.80
N TYR A 17 -12.18 -14.23 -0.14
CA TYR A 17 -13.53 -14.69 0.18
C TYR A 17 -13.52 -15.90 1.11
N LYS A 18 -12.62 -16.87 0.89
CA LYS A 18 -12.47 -18.02 1.81
C LYS A 18 -12.16 -17.55 3.23
N SER A 19 -11.20 -16.64 3.41
CA SER A 19 -10.84 -16.09 4.73
C SER A 19 -12.01 -15.33 5.38
N ILE A 20 -12.78 -14.55 4.61
CA ILE A 20 -13.96 -13.86 5.13
C ILE A 20 -14.99 -14.87 5.66
N LEU A 21 -15.28 -15.93 4.89
CA LEU A 21 -16.27 -16.93 5.26
C LEU A 21 -15.83 -17.81 6.45
N THR A 22 -14.52 -17.98 6.69
CA THR A 22 -13.99 -18.70 7.86
C THR A 22 -13.81 -17.80 9.10
N GLY A 23 -14.14 -16.50 9.02
CA GLY A 23 -13.97 -15.56 10.13
C GLY A 23 -12.55 -15.03 10.30
N GLU A 24 -11.66 -15.30 9.34
CA GLU A 24 -10.26 -14.86 9.29
C GLU A 24 -10.06 -13.67 8.33
N GLY A 25 -11.16 -13.04 7.88
CA GLY A 25 -11.12 -11.89 6.98
C GLY A 25 -10.66 -10.61 7.67
N PHE A 26 -10.15 -9.67 6.87
CA PHE A 26 -9.74 -8.35 7.35
C PHE A 26 -10.97 -7.46 7.61
N GLY A 27 -11.06 -6.91 8.82
CA GLY A 27 -12.13 -6.01 9.24
C GLY A 27 -11.73 -4.54 9.25
N LEU A 28 -12.61 -3.71 9.83
CA LEU A 28 -12.41 -2.27 9.89
C LEU A 28 -11.13 -1.84 10.62
N LYS A 29 -10.71 -2.60 11.64
CA LYS A 29 -9.49 -2.28 12.41
C LYS A 29 -8.24 -2.52 11.57
N ASP A 30 -8.22 -3.58 10.77
CA ASP A 30 -7.09 -3.94 9.90
C ASP A 30 -6.92 -2.93 8.76
N ALA A 31 -8.04 -2.47 8.18
CA ALA A 31 -8.02 -1.49 7.08
C ALA A 31 -7.78 -0.05 7.54
N ARG A 32 -7.98 0.29 8.82
CA ARG A 32 -7.99 1.68 9.30
C ARG A 32 -6.67 2.40 9.01
N GLN A 33 -5.53 1.77 9.28
CA GLN A 33 -4.23 2.41 9.16
C GLN A 33 -3.92 2.85 7.72
N SER A 34 -4.21 2.00 6.73
CA SER A 34 -3.98 2.34 5.32
C SER A 34 -4.87 3.47 4.84
N ILE A 35 -6.13 3.50 5.29
CA ILE A 35 -7.08 4.59 5.01
C ILE A 35 -6.58 5.91 5.60
N GLU A 36 -6.15 5.91 6.87
CA GLU A 36 -5.64 7.11 7.54
C GLU A 36 -4.36 7.64 6.86
N ILE A 37 -3.43 6.76 6.48
CA ILE A 37 -2.21 7.14 5.77
C ILE A 37 -2.56 7.75 4.41
N ALA A 38 -3.41 7.09 3.61
CA ALA A 38 -3.83 7.60 2.30
C ALA A 38 -4.55 8.95 2.43
N HIS A 39 -5.37 9.13 3.47
CA HIS A 39 -6.02 10.39 3.77
C HIS A 39 -5.01 11.49 4.12
N LYS A 40 -4.03 11.22 4.99
CA LYS A 40 -2.99 12.18 5.35
C LYS A 40 -2.16 12.59 4.13
N ILE A 41 -1.74 11.62 3.30
CA ILE A 41 -0.99 11.91 2.06
C ILE A 41 -1.79 12.83 1.14
N ARG A 42 -3.10 12.59 0.98
CA ARG A 42 -3.96 13.40 0.11
C ARG A 42 -4.13 14.85 0.59
N ASN A 43 -4.08 15.10 1.89
CA ASN A 43 -4.43 16.40 2.47
C ASN A 43 -3.24 17.17 3.05
N ASN A 44 -2.05 16.57 3.12
CA ASN A 44 -0.84 17.25 3.54
C ASN A 44 -0.24 18.09 2.41
N TYR A 45 0.45 19.16 2.80
CA TYR A 45 1.26 19.95 1.90
C TYR A 45 2.54 19.19 1.53
N VAL A 46 3.05 19.46 0.33
CA VAL A 46 4.33 18.91 -0.11
C VAL A 46 5.46 19.60 0.67
N GLU A 47 6.30 18.80 1.32
CA GLU A 47 7.54 19.26 1.94
C GLU A 47 8.73 18.92 1.04
N SER A 48 9.69 19.83 0.94
CA SER A 48 10.86 19.70 0.04
C SER A 48 12.13 19.24 0.77
N THR A 49 12.00 18.56 1.90
CA THR A 49 13.15 18.06 2.68
C THR A 49 13.89 16.98 1.88
N GLN A 50 15.21 17.06 1.81
CA GLN A 50 16.03 16.12 1.01
C GLN A 50 16.23 14.77 1.69
N GLU A 51 16.03 14.69 3.01
CA GLU A 51 16.35 13.50 3.83
C GLU A 51 15.50 12.27 3.49
N TYR A 52 14.24 12.46 3.09
CA TYR A 52 13.27 11.37 2.91
C TYR A 52 12.78 11.20 1.46
N GLN A 53 13.50 11.77 0.49
CA GLN A 53 13.09 11.70 -0.91
C GLN A 53 13.40 10.34 -1.52
N HIS A 54 12.44 9.80 -2.27
CA HIS A 54 12.66 8.58 -3.03
C HIS A 54 13.67 8.83 -4.16
N PRO A 55 14.65 7.92 -4.43
CA PRO A 55 15.67 8.10 -5.47
C PRO A 55 15.12 8.39 -6.87
N ILE A 56 13.90 7.94 -7.17
CA ILE A 56 13.27 8.20 -8.47
C ILE A 56 13.05 9.70 -8.74
N LEU A 57 12.81 10.50 -7.69
CA LEU A 57 12.58 11.94 -7.85
C LEU A 57 13.87 12.67 -8.22
N THR A 58 15.03 12.20 -7.75
CA THR A 58 16.32 12.78 -8.14
C THR A 58 16.75 12.34 -9.53
N SER A 59 16.35 11.15 -9.98
CA SER A 59 16.64 10.68 -11.34
C SER A 59 15.79 11.33 -12.43
N ILE A 60 14.59 11.84 -12.10
CA ILE A 60 13.68 12.49 -13.07
C ILE A 60 14.08 13.96 -13.36
N ASN A 61 14.75 14.64 -12.42
CA ASN A 61 15.13 16.05 -12.55
C ASN A 61 16.52 16.29 -13.19
N LYS A 62 17.11 15.27 -13.81
CA LYS A 62 18.35 15.34 -14.60
C LYS A 62 18.03 15.36 -16.09
#